data_AF-A0A0C1XWE7-F1
#
_entry.id   AF-A0A0C1XWE7-F1
#
_cell.length_a   1.000
_cell.length_b   1.000
_cell.length_c   1.000
_cell.angle_alpha   90.00
_cell.angle_beta   90.00
_cell.angle_gamma   90.00
#
_symmetry.space_group_name_H-M   'P 1'
#
loop_
_entity.id
_entity.type
_entity.pdbx_description
1 polymer ?
#
loop_
_entity_poly.entity_id
_entity_poly.type
_entity_poly.pdbx_seq_one_letter_code
_entity_poly.pdbx_strand_id
1 'polypeptide(L)'
;MPNENTMVELSARAEYDTDWHVYIDHPDQGPLGYCTGVGPDEPFDAQAADRALERGGWRTTGPWTKTPPPSDDAPYTATVTPA
;
A
#
# COMPACT_ATOMS: atom_id res chain seq x y z
N MET A 1 28.62 -3.65 -9.49
CA MET A 1 28.09 -2.88 -8.37
C MET A 1 26.78 -2.28 -8.86
N PRO A 2 25.59 -2.83 -8.56
CA PRO A 2 24.37 -2.15 -8.96
C PRO A 2 24.13 -0.98 -8.01
N ASN A 3 23.89 0.19 -8.60
CA ASN A 3 23.82 1.50 -7.96
C ASN A 3 22.73 1.56 -6.87
N GLU A 4 23.12 2.02 -5.69
CA GLU A 4 22.34 2.08 -4.44
C GLU A 4 21.22 3.15 -4.42
N ASN A 5 20.80 3.71 -5.55
CA ASN A 5 19.89 4.86 -5.57
C ASN A 5 18.85 4.83 -6.70
N THR A 6 18.45 3.65 -7.18
CA THR A 6 17.27 3.57 -8.05
C THR A 6 16.04 3.87 -7.19
N MET A 7 15.57 5.11 -7.23
CA MET A 7 14.31 5.51 -6.61
C MET A 7 13.21 4.72 -7.34
N VAL A 8 12.72 3.66 -6.71
CA VAL A 8 11.63 2.85 -7.26
C VAL A 8 10.33 3.38 -6.69
N GLU A 9 9.48 3.89 -7.57
CA GLU A 9 8.09 4.17 -7.24
C GLU A 9 7.31 2.86 -7.30
N LEU A 10 6.71 2.50 -6.17
CA LEU A 10 5.82 1.34 -6.08
C LEU A 10 4.39 1.81 -5.90
N SER A 11 3.45 0.98 -6.31
CA SER A 11 2.03 1.21 -6.05
C SER A 11 1.61 0.34 -4.88
N ALA A 12 1.04 0.94 -3.84
CA ALA A 12 0.41 0.21 -2.75
C ALA A 12 -1.11 0.22 -2.96
N ARG A 13 -1.79 -0.90 -2.74
CA ARG A 13 -3.25 -1.02 -2.77
C ARG A 13 -3.78 -1.56 -1.44
N ALA A 14 -4.72 -0.87 -0.84
CA ALA A 14 -5.46 -1.35 0.32
C ALA A 14 -6.65 -2.21 -0.15
N GLU A 15 -6.96 -3.29 0.55
CA GLU A 15 -8.08 -4.19 0.26
C GLU A 15 -8.75 -4.63 1.56
N TYR A 16 -10.08 -4.69 1.57
CA TYR A 16 -10.88 -5.17 2.70
C TYR A 16 -11.34 -6.59 2.43
N ASP A 17 -10.95 -7.52 3.29
CA ASP A 17 -11.53 -8.86 3.31
C ASP A 17 -12.00 -9.21 4.73
N THR A 18 -11.25 -10.03 5.47
CA THR A 18 -11.47 -10.29 6.91
C THR A 18 -10.61 -9.43 7.82
N ASP A 19 -9.70 -8.64 7.25
CA ASP A 19 -8.92 -7.56 7.84
C ASP A 19 -8.58 -6.57 6.71
N TRP A 20 -8.15 -5.35 7.03
CA TRP A 20 -7.56 -4.49 5.98
C TRP A 20 -6.11 -4.91 5.71
N HIS A 21 -5.82 -5.10 4.43
CA HIS A 21 -4.51 -5.49 3.91
C HIS A 21 -3.99 -4.39 3.00
N VAL A 22 -2.70 -4.06 3.10
CA VAL A 22 -2.01 -3.25 2.09
C VAL A 22 -1.08 -4.15 1.30
N TYR A 23 -1.35 -4.31 0.01
CA TYR A 23 -0.46 -4.97 -0.94
C TYR A 23 0.47 -3.96 -1.59
N ILE A 24 1.72 -4.33 -1.80
CA ILE A 24 2.72 -3.51 -2.47
C ILE A 24 3.06 -4.16 -3.81
N ASP A 25 2.81 -3.45 -4.90
CA ASP A 25 3.07 -3.88 -6.26
C ASP A 25 4.28 -3.14 -6.85
N HIS A 26 5.25 -3.90 -7.34
CA HIS A 26 6.36 -3.39 -8.14
C HIS A 26 5.98 -3.41 -9.62
N PRO A 27 6.27 -2.33 -10.38
CA PRO A 27 5.88 -2.22 -11.78
C PRO A 27 6.38 -3.40 -12.63
N ASP A 28 7.61 -3.85 -12.41
CA ASP A 28 8.21 -4.96 -13.17
C ASP A 28 8.15 -6.34 -12.49
N GLN A 29 8.07 -6.41 -11.16
CA GLN A 29 8.18 -7.68 -10.40
C GLN A 29 6.83 -8.21 -9.91
N GLY A 30 5.77 -7.40 -10.02
CA GLY A 30 4.46 -7.73 -9.45
C GLY A 30 4.44 -7.58 -7.93
N PRO A 31 3.56 -8.31 -7.22
CA PRO A 31 3.35 -8.13 -5.79
C PRO A 31 4.61 -8.50 -4.98
N LEU A 32 5.13 -7.54 -4.21
CA LEU A 32 6.32 -7.71 -3.37
C LEU A 32 6.00 -8.16 -1.94
N GLY A 33 4.76 -8.00 -1.49
CA GLY A 33 4.35 -8.37 -0.14
C GLY A 33 3.08 -7.66 0.31
N TYR A 34 2.67 -7.93 1.55
CA TYR A 34 1.52 -7.30 2.18
C TYR A 34 1.84 -6.87 3.62
N CYS A 35 1.07 -5.93 4.15
CA CYS A 35 1.06 -5.55 5.56
C CYS A 35 -0.38 -5.53 6.09
N THR A 36 -0.60 -5.97 7.33
CA THR A 36 -1.93 -6.18 7.92
C THR A 36 -2.25 -5.16 9.03
N GLY A 37 -3.52 -4.77 9.15
CA GLY A 37 -4.08 -4.13 10.36
C GLY A 37 -5.29 -4.88 10.94
N VAL A 38 -6.07 -4.21 11.79
CA VAL A 38 -6.76 -4.84 12.95
C VAL A 38 -8.17 -5.38 12.68
N GLY A 39 -8.75 -5.20 11.49
CA GLY A 39 -10.08 -5.75 11.20
C GLY A 39 -10.69 -5.29 9.88
N PRO A 40 -11.74 -5.99 9.40
CA PRO A 40 -12.40 -5.71 8.11
C PRO A 40 -13.56 -4.72 8.21
N ASP A 41 -14.15 -4.61 9.40
CA ASP A 41 -15.32 -3.75 9.67
C ASP A 41 -14.92 -2.29 9.95
N GLU A 42 -13.61 -2.01 9.99
CA GLU A 42 -13.08 -0.67 10.21
C GLU A 42 -13.05 0.10 8.87
N PRO A 43 -13.42 1.39 8.85
CA PRO A 43 -13.19 2.22 7.68
C PRO A 43 -11.69 2.36 7.39
N PHE A 44 -11.33 2.67 6.14
CA PHE A 44 -9.95 2.86 5.71
C PHE A 44 -9.27 3.92 6.58
N ASP A 45 -8.28 3.51 7.36
CA ASP A 45 -7.39 4.43 8.09
C ASP A 45 -6.08 4.59 7.32
N ALA A 46 -5.96 5.69 6.59
CA ALA A 46 -4.75 6.06 5.85
C ALA A 46 -3.50 6.11 6.76
N GLN A 47 -3.64 6.56 8.02
CA GLN A 47 -2.51 6.58 8.95
C GLN A 47 -2.11 5.18 9.41
N ALA A 48 -3.08 4.27 9.55
CA ALA A 48 -2.78 2.87 9.84
C ALA A 48 -2.06 2.21 8.67
N ALA A 49 -2.52 2.49 7.44
CA ALA A 49 -1.88 2.03 6.20
C ALA A 49 -0.43 2.54 6.08
N ASP A 50 -0.17 3.83 6.37
CA ASP A 50 1.18 4.40 6.37
C ASP A 50 2.07 3.71 7.41
N ARG A 51 1.60 3.49 8.65
CA ARG A 51 2.35 2.76 9.69
C ARG A 51 2.68 1.32 9.28
N ALA A 52 1.79 0.67 8.54
CA ALA A 52 2.02 -0.69 8.05
C ALA A 52 3.10 -0.72 6.96
N LEU A 53 3.08 0.25 6.03
CA LEU A 53 4.14 0.44 5.04
C LEU A 53 5.50 0.73 5.70
N GLU A 54 5.53 1.60 6.71
CA GLU A 54 6.76 1.95 7.43
C GLU A 54 7.40 0.73 8.10
N ARG A 55 6.60 -0.17 8.69
CA ARG A 55 7.09 -1.45 9.24
C ARG A 55 7.70 -2.36 8.17
N GLY A 56 7.21 -2.28 6.94
CA GLY A 56 7.73 -2.98 5.77
C GLY A 56 8.95 -2.31 5.12
N GLY A 57 9.40 -1.15 5.62
CA GLY A 57 10.50 -0.38 5.04
C GLY A 57 10.09 0.53 3.88
N TRP A 58 8.83 0.94 3.82
CA TRP A 58 8.27 1.79 2.76
C TRP A 58 7.63 3.05 3.33
N ARG A 59 7.53 4.10 2.52
CA ARG A 59 6.84 5.34 2.88
C ARG A 59 5.97 5.83 1.73
N THR A 60 4.78 6.32 2.03
CA THR A 60 3.92 7.01 1.06
C THR A 60 4.53 8.35 0.65
N THR A 61 4.48 8.66 -0.65
CA THR A 61 4.93 9.95 -1.20
C THR A 61 3.76 10.86 -1.60
N GLY A 62 2.53 10.36 -1.47
CA GLY A 62 1.30 11.08 -1.78
C GLY A 62 0.09 10.50 -1.01
N PRO A 63 -1.09 11.13 -1.16
CA PRO A 63 -2.30 10.68 -0.46
C PRO A 63 -2.80 9.35 -1.05
N TRP A 64 -3.47 8.57 -0.21
CA TRP A 64 -4.27 7.43 -0.65
C TRP A 64 -5.48 7.89 -1.47
N THR A 65 -5.70 7.24 -2.61
CA THR A 65 -6.76 7.57 -3.58
C THR A 65 -7.69 6.38 -3.80
N LYS A 66 -9.00 6.60 -3.73
CA LYS A 66 -9.98 5.53 -3.98
C LYS A 66 -10.00 5.19 -5.47
N THR A 67 -9.74 3.93 -5.84
CA THR A 67 -9.71 3.51 -7.25
C THR A 67 -11.14 3.43 -7.81
N PRO A 68 -11.47 4.13 -8.91
CA PRO A 68 -12.76 3.98 -9.59
C PRO A 68 -12.79 2.79 -10.57
N PRO A 69 -13.95 2.15 -10.80
CA PRO A 69 -15.19 2.36 -10.09
C PRO A 69 -15.06 1.83 -8.66
N PRO A 70 -15.60 2.55 -7.65
CA PRO A 70 -15.62 2.04 -6.30
C PRO A 70 -16.54 0.81 -6.28
N SER A 71 -15.96 -0.39 -6.21
CA SER A 71 -16.69 -1.51 -5.63
C SER A 71 -16.93 -1.19 -4.15
N ASP A 72 -17.96 -1.79 -3.56
CA ASP A 72 -18.25 -1.64 -2.13
C ASP A 72 -17.05 -2.04 -1.23
N ASP A 73 -16.11 -2.83 -1.79
CA ASP A 73 -14.85 -3.27 -1.15
C ASP A 73 -13.65 -2.33 -1.37
N ALA A 74 -13.89 -1.13 -1.92
CA ALA A 74 -13.01 0.04 -2.04
C ALA A 74 -11.46 -0.20 -2.00
N PRO A 75 -10.80 -0.44 -3.15
CA PRO A 75 -9.35 -0.54 -3.18
C PRO A 75 -8.70 0.85 -3.27
N TYR A 76 -8.19 1.36 -2.15
CA TYR A 76 -7.42 2.61 -2.12
C TYR A 76 -6.01 2.35 -2.68
N THR A 77 -5.44 3.29 -3.42
CA THR A 77 -4.06 3.19 -3.95
C THR A 77 -3.21 4.40 -3.57
N ALA A 78 -1.92 4.18 -3.35
CA ALA A 78 -0.94 5.23 -3.09
C ALA A 78 0.40 4.91 -3.77
N THR A 79 1.16 5.95 -4.10
CA THR A 79 2.57 5.80 -4.52
C THR A 79 3.45 5.76 -3.28
N VAL A 80 4.39 4.81 -3.24
CA VAL A 80 5.35 4.64 -2.15
C VAL A 80 6.78 4.56 -2.67
N THR A 81 7.73 4.83 -1.78
CA THR A 81 9.18 4.67 -2.02
C THR A 81 9.83 3.91 -0.86
N PRO A 82 11.02 3.32 -1.03
CA PRO A 82 11.80 2.82 0.10
C PRO A 82 11.97 3.91 1.18
N ALA A 83 11.80 3.53 2.46
CA ALA A 83 11.92 4.43 3.61
C ALA A 83 13.37 4.82 3.90
#